data_AF-A0A139NGX3-F1
#
_entry.id   AF-A0A139NGX3-F1
#
_cell.length_a   1.000
_cell.length_b   1.000
_cell.length_c   1.000
_cell.angle_alpha   90.00
_cell.angle_beta   90.00
_cell.angle_gamma   90.00
#
_symmetry.space_group_name_H-M   'P 1'
#
loop_
_entity.id
_entity.type
_entity.pdbx_description
1 polymer ?
#
loop_
_entity_poly.entity_id
_entity_poly.type
_entity_poly.pdbx_seq_one_letter_code
_entity_poly.pdbx_strand_id
1 'polypeptide(L)'
;MFKDGFYHYTAIAINEVEYFKIPTKLFEELSQKHIKQMTFLARKLSSILEFQELRLRNMVSGSATERVIQAISLLFVDLCLENESQLPFPINVKELARLSGTTRETTAKVIKTLQDDYRIRYQQKVLTILDRDFFLKYIN
;
A
#
# COMPACT_ATOMS: atom_id res chain seq x y z
N MET A 1 -9.12 16.97 -18.68
CA MET A 1 -7.80 16.46 -18.19
C MET A 1 -7.90 14.97 -17.90
N PHE A 2 -8.94 14.53 -17.21
CA PHE A 2 -9.33 13.13 -17.08
C PHE A 2 -10.24 12.71 -18.24
N LYS A 3 -10.15 11.45 -18.67
CA LYS A 3 -10.87 10.94 -19.86
C LYS A 3 -11.97 9.93 -19.54
N ASP A 4 -11.90 9.30 -18.39
CA ASP A 4 -12.80 8.21 -18.04
C ASP A 4 -14.14 8.73 -17.49
N GLY A 5 -15.24 8.18 -17.99
CA GLY A 5 -16.58 8.48 -17.50
C GLY A 5 -16.98 7.69 -16.24
N PHE A 6 -16.20 6.66 -15.88
CA PHE A 6 -16.50 5.74 -14.79
C PHE A 6 -15.24 5.41 -13.98
N TYR A 7 -15.43 5.05 -12.71
CA TYR A 7 -14.34 4.59 -11.85
C TYR A 7 -14.06 3.10 -12.11
N HIS A 8 -12.79 2.77 -12.38
CA HIS A 8 -12.35 1.37 -12.58
C HIS A 8 -12.24 0.58 -11.27
N TYR A 9 -12.30 1.27 -10.12
CA TYR A 9 -12.07 0.70 -8.80
C TYR A 9 -13.14 1.16 -7.81
N THR A 10 -13.34 0.36 -6.77
CA THR A 10 -14.20 0.70 -5.63
C THR A 10 -13.33 1.21 -4.47
N ALA A 11 -13.77 2.29 -3.82
CA ALA A 11 -13.21 2.74 -2.55
C ALA A 11 -14.11 2.26 -1.41
N ILE A 12 -13.52 1.64 -0.39
CA ILE A 12 -14.22 1.13 0.80
C ILE A 12 -13.49 1.68 2.02
N ALA A 13 -14.22 2.29 2.95
CA ALA A 13 -13.67 2.76 4.21
C ALA A 13 -13.35 1.57 5.13
N ILE A 14 -12.11 1.51 5.63
CA ILE A 14 -11.65 0.48 6.58
C ILE A 14 -11.90 0.93 8.03
N ASN A 15 -11.76 2.22 8.27
CA ASN A 15 -12.03 2.91 9.53
C ASN A 15 -13.04 4.05 9.29
N GLU A 16 -13.38 4.77 10.36
CA GLU A 16 -14.11 6.02 10.24
C GLU A 16 -13.26 7.03 9.44
N VAL A 17 -13.89 7.68 8.46
CA VAL A 17 -13.22 8.61 7.55
C VAL A 17 -14.00 9.91 7.46
N GLU A 18 -13.25 11.01 7.49
CA GLU A 18 -13.73 12.32 7.07
C GLU A 18 -13.17 12.62 5.69
N TYR A 19 -14.03 13.06 4.78
CA TYR A 19 -13.58 13.41 3.43
C TYR A 19 -14.41 14.57 2.87
N PHE A 20 -13.78 15.32 1.97
CA PHE A 20 -14.47 16.28 1.11
C PHE A 20 -14.42 15.78 -0.34
N LYS A 21 -15.41 16.21 -1.13
CA LYS A 21 -15.49 15.86 -2.55
C LYS A 21 -15.34 17.13 -3.39
N ILE A 22 -14.40 17.10 -4.33
CA ILE A 22 -14.25 18.16 -5.33
C ILE A 22 -14.90 17.67 -6.63
N PRO A 23 -15.83 18.43 -7.23
CA PRO A 23 -16.34 18.12 -8.56
C PRO A 23 -15.22 18.11 -9.60
N THR A 24 -15.16 17.08 -10.45
CA THR A 24 -14.10 16.93 -11.47
C THR A 24 -13.94 18.18 -12.33
N LYS A 25 -15.05 18.78 -12.77
CA LYS A 25 -15.03 20.01 -13.57
C LYS A 25 -14.33 21.17 -12.86
N LEU A 26 -14.65 21.39 -11.58
CA LEU A 26 -14.03 22.44 -10.77
C LEU A 26 -12.52 22.19 -10.61
N PHE A 27 -12.14 20.94 -10.35
CA PHE A 27 -10.74 20.56 -10.24
C PHE A 27 -9.95 20.82 -11.53
N GLU A 28 -10.52 20.46 -12.69
CA GLU A 28 -9.87 20.68 -13.98
C GLU A 28 -9.72 22.17 -14.31
N GLU A 29 -10.75 22.97 -14.06
CA GLU A 29 -10.72 24.42 -14.27
C GLU A 29 -9.66 25.11 -13.41
N LEU A 30 -9.53 24.73 -12.13
CA LEU A 30 -8.51 25.27 -11.23
C LEU A 30 -7.10 24.86 -11.65
N SER A 31 -6.92 23.58 -12.02
CA SER A 31 -5.62 23.03 -12.41
C SER A 31 -5.07 23.70 -13.67
N GLN A 32 -5.93 24.06 -14.62
CA GLN A 32 -5.53 24.73 -15.87
C GLN A 32 -5.12 26.20 -15.67
N LYS A 33 -5.66 26.87 -14.64
CA LYS A 33 -5.38 28.29 -14.37
C LYS A 33 -4.04 28.52 -13.66
N HIS A 34 -3.50 27.49 -13.01
CA HIS A 34 -2.32 27.63 -12.16
C HIS A 34 -1.24 26.62 -12.53
N ILE A 35 -0.18 27.09 -13.20
CA ILE A 35 0.94 26.23 -13.62
C ILE A 35 1.57 25.45 -12.45
N LYS A 36 1.62 26.05 -11.25
CA LYS A 36 2.08 25.38 -10.03
C LYS A 36 1.21 24.17 -9.65
N GLN A 37 -0.11 24.26 -9.83
CA GLN A 37 -1.00 23.12 -9.60
C GLN A 37 -0.73 22.03 -10.64
N MET A 38 -0.57 22.39 -11.92
CA MET A 38 -0.24 21.41 -12.96
C MET A 38 1.09 20.68 -12.68
N THR A 39 2.13 21.42 -12.27
CA THR A 39 3.41 20.82 -11.86
C THR A 39 3.25 19.90 -10.66
N PHE A 40 2.47 20.30 -9.65
CA PHE A 40 2.18 19.47 -8.49
C PHE A 40 1.50 18.16 -8.89
N LEU A 41 0.50 18.23 -9.77
CA LEU A 41 -0.23 17.06 -10.26
C LEU A 41 0.66 16.12 -11.07
N ALA A 42 1.48 16.64 -11.98
CA ALA A 42 2.43 15.85 -12.75
C ALA A 42 3.40 15.10 -11.81
N ARG A 43 3.94 15.77 -10.79
CA ARG A 43 4.81 15.14 -9.78
C ARG A 43 4.08 14.07 -8.98
N LYS A 44 2.85 14.34 -8.53
CA LYS A 44 2.06 13.37 -7.78
C LYS A 44 1.73 12.13 -8.61
N LEU A 45 1.38 12.29 -9.89
CA LEU A 45 1.16 11.16 -10.79
C LEU A 45 2.45 10.37 -11.03
N SER A 46 3.60 11.03 -11.20
CA SER A 46 4.91 10.35 -11.31
C SER A 46 5.20 9.47 -10.09
N SER A 47 5.04 10.00 -8.87
CA SER A 47 5.26 9.23 -7.64
C SER A 47 4.30 8.04 -7.49
N ILE A 48 3.03 8.19 -7.92
CA ILE A 48 2.08 7.07 -7.94
C ILE A 48 2.53 5.99 -8.93
N LEU A 49 3.01 6.38 -10.11
CA LEU A 49 3.52 5.44 -11.12
C LEU A 49 4.76 4.69 -10.63
N GLU A 50 5.74 5.39 -10.06
CA GLU A 50 6.95 4.78 -9.47
C GLU A 50 6.57 3.71 -8.41
N PHE A 51 5.59 4.01 -7.56
CA PHE A 51 5.11 3.06 -6.56
C PHE A 51 4.37 1.85 -7.18
N GLN A 52 3.63 2.06 -8.26
CA GLN A 52 2.96 0.98 -9.00
C GLN A 52 3.98 0.07 -9.70
N GLU A 53 5.05 0.62 -10.27
CA GLU A 53 6.15 -0.14 -10.87
C GLU A 53 6.83 -1.03 -9.82
N LEU A 54 7.12 -0.48 -8.63
CA LEU A 54 7.66 -1.24 -7.51
C LEU A 54 6.74 -2.40 -7.10
N ARG A 55 5.42 -2.17 -7.01
CA ARG A 55 4.44 -3.22 -6.72
C ARG A 55 4.42 -4.31 -7.78
N LEU A 56 4.46 -3.94 -9.06
CA LEU A 56 4.49 -4.90 -10.18
C LEU A 56 5.76 -5.73 -10.15
N ARG A 57 6.94 -5.11 -9.96
CA ARG A 57 8.22 -5.79 -9.79
C ARG A 57 8.14 -6.87 -8.71
N ASN A 58 7.60 -6.51 -7.56
CA ASN A 58 7.47 -7.41 -6.40
C ASN A 58 6.48 -8.55 -6.67
N MET A 59 5.39 -8.31 -7.40
CA MET A 59 4.42 -9.35 -7.75
C MET A 59 4.97 -10.42 -8.71
N VAL A 60 6.01 -10.12 -9.49
CA VAL A 60 6.59 -11.06 -10.47
C VAL A 60 7.62 -12.01 -9.82
N SER A 61 7.99 -11.83 -8.54
CA SER A 61 8.87 -12.79 -7.85
C SER A 61 8.27 -14.21 -7.91
N GLY A 62 9.11 -15.20 -8.25
CA GLY A 62 8.73 -16.61 -8.27
C GLY A 62 8.43 -17.19 -6.88
N SER A 63 8.87 -16.53 -5.81
CA SER A 63 8.69 -17.01 -4.44
C SER A 63 7.46 -16.40 -3.78
N ALA A 64 6.47 -17.24 -3.46
CA ALA A 64 5.27 -16.78 -2.76
C ALA A 64 5.59 -16.21 -1.36
N THR A 65 6.62 -16.73 -0.69
CA THR A 65 7.12 -16.19 0.59
C THR A 65 7.63 -14.77 0.40
N GLU A 66 8.44 -14.55 -0.63
CA GLU A 66 9.03 -13.25 -0.92
C GLU A 66 7.95 -12.22 -1.26
N ARG A 67 6.93 -12.59 -2.07
CA ARG A 67 5.81 -11.71 -2.37
C ARG A 67 5.03 -11.26 -1.13
N VAL A 68 4.86 -12.13 -0.13
CA VAL A 68 4.23 -11.77 1.14
C VAL A 68 5.08 -10.79 1.93
N ILE A 69 6.39 -11.03 2.02
CA ILE A 69 7.33 -10.12 2.71
C ILE A 69 7.37 -8.76 2.02
N GLN A 70 7.43 -8.72 0.69
CA GLN A 70 7.41 -7.50 -0.10
C GLN A 70 6.09 -6.73 0.07
N ALA A 71 4.94 -7.40 0.08
CA ALA A 71 3.66 -6.75 0.34
C ALA A 71 3.59 -6.12 1.74
N ILE A 72 4.10 -6.82 2.76
CA ILE A 72 4.20 -6.28 4.13
C ILE A 72 5.18 -5.09 4.17
N SER A 73 6.32 -5.19 3.49
CA SER A 73 7.31 -4.12 3.40
C SER A 73 6.73 -2.86 2.78
N LEU A 74 5.95 -3.02 1.70
CA LEU A 74 5.28 -1.91 1.01
C LEU A 74 4.23 -1.26 1.90
N LEU A 75 3.41 -2.04 2.61
CA LEU A 75 2.45 -1.50 3.58
C LEU A 75 3.16 -0.73 4.69
N PHE A 76 4.29 -1.25 5.19
CA PHE A 76 5.07 -0.60 6.23
C PHE A 76 5.59 0.76 5.77
N VAL A 77 6.24 0.85 4.60
CA VAL A 77 6.83 2.11 4.13
C VAL A 77 5.78 3.13 3.66
N ASP A 78 4.64 2.65 3.12
CA ASP A 78 3.58 3.53 2.60
C ASP A 78 2.67 4.10 3.70
N LEU A 79 2.48 3.36 4.82
CA LEU A 79 1.43 3.66 5.79
C LEU A 79 1.91 3.91 7.22
N CYS A 80 3.10 3.43 7.58
CA CYS A 80 3.64 3.72 8.91
C CYS A 80 4.41 5.04 8.89
N LEU A 81 4.13 5.90 9.87
CA LEU A 81 4.94 7.10 10.10
C LEU A 81 6.36 6.71 10.54
N GLU A 82 7.34 7.62 10.40
CA GLU A 82 8.76 7.33 10.65
C GLU A 82 9.06 6.71 12.02
N ASN A 83 8.24 6.98 13.04
CA ASN A 83 8.37 6.44 14.40
C ASN A 83 7.35 5.36 14.77
N GLU A 84 6.48 4.98 13.83
CA GLU A 84 5.47 3.95 14.04
C GLU A 84 5.88 2.64 13.38
N SER A 85 5.66 1.54 14.09
CA SER A 85 5.91 0.21 13.56
C SER A 85 4.63 -0.60 13.38
N GLN A 86 3.48 -0.04 13.77
CA GLN A 86 2.19 -0.70 13.67
C GLN A 86 1.41 -0.12 12.49
N LEU A 87 0.74 -0.98 11.72
CA LEU A 87 -0.21 -0.48 10.73
C LEU A 87 -1.35 0.29 11.43
N PRO A 88 -1.79 1.43 10.87
CA PRO A 88 -2.79 2.30 11.49
C PRO A 88 -4.23 1.76 11.39
N PHE A 89 -4.41 0.54 10.89
CA PHE A 89 -5.71 -0.11 10.73
C PHE A 89 -5.60 -1.63 10.86
N PRO A 90 -6.70 -2.33 11.19
CA PRO A 90 -6.72 -3.78 11.20
C PRO A 90 -6.63 -4.35 9.78
N ILE A 91 -5.78 -5.36 9.59
CA ILE A 91 -5.65 -6.09 8.33
C ILE A 91 -5.73 -7.59 8.57
N ASN A 92 -6.54 -8.28 7.78
CA ASN A 92 -6.71 -9.72 7.87
C ASN A 92 -5.79 -10.49 6.90
N VAL A 93 -5.56 -11.78 7.17
CA VAL A 93 -4.68 -12.63 6.35
C VAL A 93 -5.17 -12.76 4.89
N LYS A 94 -6.49 -12.69 4.65
CA LYS A 94 -7.05 -12.75 3.29
C LYS A 94 -6.75 -11.47 2.50
N GLU A 95 -6.74 -10.32 3.16
CA GLU A 95 -6.34 -9.04 2.55
C GLU A 95 -4.84 -9.05 2.23
N LEU A 96 -4.00 -9.51 3.16
CA LEU A 96 -2.58 -9.69 2.92
C LEU A 96 -2.32 -10.64 1.73
N ALA A 97 -3.02 -11.77 1.68
CA ALA A 97 -2.93 -12.72 0.58
C ALA A 97 -3.32 -12.10 -0.78
N ARG A 98 -4.37 -11.27 -0.80
CA ARG A 98 -4.77 -10.51 -1.99
C ARG A 98 -3.70 -9.52 -2.41
N LEU A 99 -3.08 -8.81 -1.46
CA LEU A 99 -2.01 -7.84 -1.74
C LEU A 99 -0.74 -8.50 -2.26
N SER A 100 -0.40 -9.71 -1.78
CA SER A 100 0.78 -10.46 -2.21
C SER A 100 0.56 -11.36 -3.43
N GLY A 101 -0.67 -11.48 -3.94
CA GLY A 101 -0.98 -12.42 -5.03
C GLY A 101 -0.69 -13.88 -4.65
N THR A 102 -1.08 -14.28 -3.44
CA THR A 102 -0.87 -15.63 -2.89
C THR A 102 -2.16 -16.17 -2.27
N THR A 103 -2.15 -17.44 -1.85
CA THR A 103 -3.27 -18.03 -1.11
C THR A 103 -3.24 -17.62 0.36
N ARG A 104 -4.39 -17.76 1.03
CA ARG A 104 -4.52 -17.48 2.47
C ARG A 104 -3.61 -18.40 3.28
N GLU A 105 -3.50 -19.65 2.88
CA GLU A 105 -2.71 -20.70 3.54
C GLU A 105 -1.22 -20.38 3.46
N THR A 106 -0.75 -19.99 2.27
CA THR A 106 0.64 -19.57 2.06
C THR A 106 0.96 -18.33 2.88
N THR A 107 0.09 -17.33 2.85
CA THR A 107 0.27 -16.09 3.63
C THR A 107 0.28 -16.36 5.14
N ALA A 108 -0.62 -17.21 5.64
CA ALA A 108 -0.66 -17.60 7.04
C ALA A 108 0.63 -18.31 7.47
N LYS A 109 1.17 -19.20 6.63
CA LYS A 109 2.44 -19.88 6.88
C LYS A 109 3.60 -18.87 6.99
N VAL A 110 3.68 -17.91 6.06
CA VAL A 110 4.73 -16.88 6.07
C VAL A 110 4.60 -15.96 7.28
N ILE A 111 3.40 -15.52 7.63
CA ILE A 111 3.15 -14.73 8.85
C ILE A 111 3.61 -15.49 10.10
N LYS A 112 3.34 -16.80 10.17
CA LYS A 112 3.80 -17.63 11.28
C LYS A 112 5.33 -17.65 11.35
N THR A 113 6.02 -17.93 10.23
CA THR A 113 7.48 -17.90 10.16
C THR A 113 8.05 -16.54 10.60
N LEU A 114 7.49 -15.42 10.11
CA LEU A 114 7.94 -14.08 10.50
C LEU A 114 7.72 -13.77 11.99
N GLN A 115 6.71 -14.36 12.63
CA GLN A 115 6.50 -14.26 14.08
C GLN A 115 7.48 -15.13 14.85
N ASP A 116 7.69 -16.38 14.41
CA ASP A 116 8.67 -17.31 15.00
C ASP A 116 10.10 -16.73 14.93
N ASP A 117 10.41 -15.98 13.86
CA ASP A 117 11.67 -15.28 13.64
C ASP A 117 11.75 -13.89 14.31
N TYR A 118 10.75 -13.50 15.11
CA TYR A 118 10.66 -12.19 15.78
C TYR A 118 10.75 -10.97 14.85
N ARG A 119 10.39 -11.11 13.56
CA ARG A 119 10.38 -10.01 12.58
C ARG A 119 9.10 -9.18 12.67
N ILE A 120 7.99 -9.81 13.02
CA ILE A 120 6.69 -9.16 13.20
C ILE A 120 5.98 -9.66 14.45
N ARG A 121 4.96 -8.91 14.88
CA ARG A 121 3.89 -9.36 15.75
C ARG A 121 2.57 -9.24 15.00
N TYR A 122 1.77 -10.30 14.98
CA TYR A 122 0.45 -10.28 14.35
C TYR A 122 -0.61 -10.86 15.28
N GLN A 123 -1.42 -9.99 15.89
CA GLN A 123 -2.45 -10.38 16.85
C GLN A 123 -3.72 -9.57 16.63
N GLN A 124 -4.89 -10.23 16.66
CA GLN A 124 -6.20 -9.56 16.49
C GLN A 124 -6.27 -8.62 15.27
N LYS A 125 -5.67 -9.01 14.13
CA LYS A 125 -5.55 -8.22 12.89
C LYS A 125 -4.62 -7.00 12.97
N VAL A 126 -3.95 -6.80 14.09
CA VAL A 126 -2.93 -5.77 14.26
C VAL A 126 -1.59 -6.34 13.82
N LEU A 127 -0.98 -5.70 12.82
CA LEU A 127 0.36 -6.03 12.33
C LEU A 127 1.37 -5.00 12.86
N THR A 128 2.39 -5.49 13.55
CA THR A 128 3.50 -4.68 14.07
C THR A 128 4.82 -5.20 13.53
N ILE A 129 5.62 -4.30 12.95
CA ILE A 129 6.98 -4.56 12.48
C ILE A 129 7.94 -4.49 13.67
N LEU A 130 8.67 -5.58 13.92
CA LEU A 130 9.66 -5.63 14.99
C LEU A 130 11.07 -5.42 14.45
N ASP A 131 11.31 -5.82 13.20
CA ASP A 131 12.60 -5.70 12.52
C ASP A 131 12.47 -4.83 11.26
N ARG A 132 12.67 -3.52 11.41
CA ARG A 132 12.54 -2.56 10.32
C ARG A 132 13.58 -2.78 9.22
N ASP A 133 14.83 -3.03 9.62
CA ASP A 133 15.95 -3.20 8.69
C ASP A 133 15.76 -4.41 7.76
N PHE A 134 15.10 -5.47 8.25
CA PHE A 134 14.71 -6.60 7.42
C PHE A 134 13.77 -6.20 6.28
N PHE A 135 12.69 -5.45 6.58
CA PHE A 135 11.69 -5.09 5.58
C PHE A 135 12.17 -4.00 4.62
N LEU A 136 13.02 -3.06 5.08
CA LEU A 136 13.56 -2.01 4.22
C LEU A 136 14.44 -2.55 3.07
N LYS A 137 15.02 -3.75 3.22
CA LYS A 137 15.79 -4.42 2.15
C LYS A 137 14.93 -4.82 0.94
N TYR A 138 13.61 -4.91 1.09
CA TYR A 138 12.69 -5.32 0.03
C TYR A 138 12.10 -4.15 -0.76
N ILE A 139 12.47 -2.92 -0.41
CA ILE A 139 12.00 -1.69 -1.06
C ILE A 139 13.02 -1.16 -2.06
N ASN A 140 14.32 -1.38 -1.80
CA ASN A 140 15.42 -0.98 -2.66
C ASN A 140 15.56 -1.95 -3.84
#